data_AF-A0A4Y2HFM4-F1
#
_entry.id   AF-A0A4Y2HFM4-F1
#
_cell.length_a   1.000
_cell.length_b   1.000
_cell.length_c   1.000
_cell.angle_alpha   90.00
_cell.angle_beta   90.00
_cell.angle_gamma   90.00
#
_symmetry.space_group_name_H-M   'P 1'
#
loop_
_entity.id
_entity.type
_entity.pdbx_description
1 polymer ?
#
loop_
_entity_poly.entity_id
_entity_poly.type
_entity_poly.pdbx_seq_one_letter_code
_entity_poly.pdbx_strand_id
1 'polypeptide(L)'
;MWSRLCWVLSSVSGCFNGVKAVIKETNPAALYVHCSSHSLNLALMCASNVPAIRNCSGTVKSVIKFLKKSAERMDIFREKVKEHLPEVKWYNLKPMCETRWVENHKALIRFAESYIAIFETLEELELYSDSNVSSTLHNYLNQ
;
A
#
# COMPACT_ATOMS: atom_id res chain seq x y z
N MET A 1 -12.77 -7.35 20.54
CA MET A 1 -14.17 -6.92 20.73
C MET A 1 -14.47 -5.51 20.21
N TRP A 2 -13.55 -4.54 20.36
CA TRP A 2 -13.74 -3.14 19.93
C TRP A 2 -13.73 -2.88 18.41
N SER A 3 -13.29 -3.83 17.60
CA SER A 3 -13.21 -3.67 16.14
C SER A 3 -14.55 -3.92 15.43
N ARG A 4 -15.54 -4.56 16.08
CA ARG A 4 -16.86 -4.84 15.49
C ARG A 4 -17.89 -3.73 15.71
N LEU A 5 -17.75 -2.92 16.76
CA LEU A 5 -18.67 -1.80 17.00
C LEU A 5 -18.42 -0.62 16.04
N CYS A 6 -17.18 -0.43 15.59
CA CYS A 6 -16.81 0.69 14.72
C CYS A 6 -17.41 0.56 13.30
N TRP A 7 -17.72 -0.67 12.87
CA TRP A 7 -18.33 -0.93 11.56
C TRP A 7 -19.81 -0.52 11.50
N VAL A 8 -20.56 -0.67 12.60
CA VAL A 8 -22.00 -0.38 12.62
C VAL A 8 -22.28 1.13 12.53
N LEU A 9 -21.39 1.98 13.05
CA LEU A 9 -21.52 3.44 12.96
C LEU A 9 -21.06 4.03 11.61
N SER A 10 -20.49 3.20 10.72
CA SER A 10 -19.89 3.64 9.45
C SER A 10 -20.77 3.42 8.22
N SER A 11 -21.93 2.76 8.35
CA SER A 11 -22.87 2.58 7.23
C SER A 11 -23.96 3.64 7.27
N VAL A 12 -23.90 4.60 6.33
CA VAL A 12 -25.03 5.20 5.57
C VAL A 12 -24.65 6.58 4.99
N SER A 13 -23.99 6.57 3.83
CA SER A 13 -23.97 7.73 2.91
C SER A 13 -24.91 7.44 1.75
N GLY A 14 -26.17 7.11 2.03
CA GLY A 14 -27.16 6.68 1.04
C GLY A 14 -28.50 7.39 1.19
N CYS A 15 -29.28 7.39 0.11
CA CYS A 15 -30.56 8.11 -0.11
C CYS A 15 -31.68 7.79 0.91
N PHE A 16 -31.48 6.81 1.80
CA PHE A 16 -32.41 6.49 2.88
C PHE A 16 -31.86 7.06 4.18
N ASN A 17 -32.65 7.91 4.85
CA ASN A 17 -32.42 8.45 6.20
C ASN A 17 -31.71 7.43 7.09
N GLY A 18 -30.38 7.55 7.17
CA GLY A 18 -29.58 6.41 7.59
C GLY A 18 -29.61 6.15 9.09
N VAL A 19 -28.73 5.26 9.57
CA VAL A 19 -28.56 4.89 11.00
C VAL A 19 -28.56 6.12 11.94
N LYS A 20 -28.01 7.26 11.48
CA LYS A 20 -28.08 8.54 12.20
C LYS A 20 -29.51 9.02 12.47
N ALA A 21 -30.41 8.93 11.51
CA ALA A 21 -31.81 9.34 11.64
C ALA A 21 -32.56 8.41 12.62
N VAL A 22 -32.38 7.09 12.49
CA VAL A 22 -33.01 6.08 13.37
C VAL A 22 -32.54 6.25 14.83
N ILE A 23 -31.25 6.48 15.06
CA ILE A 23 -30.70 6.71 16.41
C ILE A 23 -31.27 8.00 17.01
N LYS A 24 -31.40 9.07 16.21
CA LYS A 24 -31.92 10.36 16.67
C LYS A 24 -33.42 10.33 16.93
N GLU A 25 -34.17 9.52 16.18
CA GLU A 25 -35.60 9.27 16.43
C GLU A 25 -35.82 8.48 17.72
N THR A 26 -34.97 7.49 17.99
CA THR A 26 -35.05 6.66 19.21
C THR A 26 -34.59 7.43 20.46
N ASN A 27 -33.59 8.29 20.33
CA ASN A 27 -33.08 9.11 21.43
C ASN A 27 -32.63 10.50 20.94
N PRO A 28 -33.47 11.55 21.11
CA PRO A 28 -33.16 12.90 20.67
C PRO A 28 -31.92 13.52 21.34
N ALA A 29 -31.53 13.03 22.52
CA ALA A 29 -30.36 13.48 23.26
C ALA A 29 -29.05 12.82 22.78
N ALA A 30 -29.12 11.85 21.86
CA ALA A 30 -27.93 11.17 21.34
C ALA A 30 -27.10 12.12 20.47
N LEU A 31 -25.84 12.35 20.86
CA LEU A 31 -24.88 13.12 20.09
C LEU A 31 -24.22 12.22 19.04
N TYR A 32 -24.33 12.63 17.78
CA TYR A 32 -23.65 11.96 16.67
C TYR A 32 -22.25 12.56 16.48
N VAL A 33 -21.22 11.74 16.66
CA VAL A 33 -19.82 12.12 16.43
C VAL A 33 -19.25 11.28 15.29
N HIS A 34 -18.58 11.92 14.34
CA HIS A 34 -17.93 11.21 13.25
C HIS A 34 -16.73 10.40 13.76
N CYS A 35 -16.57 9.18 13.25
CA CYS A 35 -15.41 8.35 13.57
C CYS A 35 -14.14 8.95 12.96
N SER A 36 -13.18 9.36 13.80
CA SER A 36 -11.91 9.93 13.36
C SER A 36 -11.14 9.01 12.40
N SER A 37 -11.21 7.69 12.62
CA SER A 37 -10.60 6.71 11.71
C SER A 37 -11.24 6.72 10.32
N HIS A 38 -12.55 6.95 10.23
CA HIS A 38 -13.26 7.03 8.96
C HIS A 38 -12.91 8.34 8.24
N SER A 39 -12.94 9.46 8.97
CA SER A 39 -12.54 10.78 8.44
C SER A 39 -11.11 10.77 7.91
N LEU A 40 -10.18 10.14 8.64
CA LEU A 40 -8.80 9.97 8.20
C LEU A 40 -8.71 9.11 6.93
N ASN A 41 -9.41 7.97 6.88
CA ASN A 41 -9.38 7.12 5.70
C ASN A 41 -9.94 7.84 4.47
N LEU A 42 -11.01 8.62 4.62
CA LEU A 42 -11.56 9.44 3.54
C LEU A 42 -10.55 10.49 3.04
N ALA A 43 -9.92 11.23 3.96
CA ALA A 43 -8.90 12.22 3.61
C ALA A 43 -7.70 11.57 2.89
N LEU A 44 -7.23 10.43 3.37
CA LEU A 44 -6.16 9.66 2.72
C LEU A 44 -6.57 9.20 1.33
N MET A 45 -7.78 8.66 1.14
CA MET A 45 -8.27 8.25 -0.17
C MET A 45 -8.31 9.43 -1.15
N CYS A 46 -8.73 10.61 -0.71
CA CYS A 46 -8.70 11.82 -1.54
C CYS A 46 -7.27 12.22 -1.93
N ALA A 47 -6.35 12.30 -0.96
CA ALA A 47 -4.94 12.63 -1.22
C ALA A 47 -4.29 11.62 -2.19
N SER A 48 -4.69 10.36 -2.08
CA SER A 48 -4.18 9.26 -2.89
C SER A 48 -4.65 9.27 -4.34
N ASN A 49 -5.71 10.03 -4.63
CA ASN A 49 -6.21 10.20 -5.99
C ASN A 49 -5.44 11.30 -6.76
N VAL A 50 -4.56 12.05 -6.08
CA VAL A 50 -3.66 13.00 -6.74
C VAL A 50 -2.78 12.21 -7.73
N PRO A 51 -2.73 12.61 -9.02
CA PRO A 51 -2.09 11.83 -10.07
C PRO A 51 -0.65 11.43 -9.77
N ALA A 52 0.17 12.34 -9.24
CA ALA A 52 1.55 12.05 -8.87
C ALA A 52 1.66 10.95 -7.81
N ILE A 53 0.85 11.00 -6.76
CA ILE A 53 0.81 10.00 -5.68
C ILE A 53 0.33 8.66 -6.20
N ARG A 54 -0.73 8.68 -7.03
CA ARG A 54 -1.29 7.48 -7.65
C ARG A 54 -0.27 6.80 -8.56
N ASN A 55 0.42 7.55 -9.41
CA ASN A 55 1.43 7.02 -10.33
C ASN A 55 2.60 6.42 -9.56
N CYS A 56 3.16 7.16 -8.59
CA CYS A 56 4.24 6.66 -7.73
C CYS A 56 3.85 5.34 -7.04
N SER A 57 2.65 5.30 -6.44
CA SER A 57 2.16 4.10 -5.76
C SER A 57 1.91 2.93 -6.74
N GLY A 58 1.51 3.24 -7.98
CA GLY A 58 1.39 2.27 -9.06
C GLY A 58 2.74 1.67 -9.46
N THR A 59 3.78 2.48 -9.56
CA THR A 59 5.16 2.03 -9.84
C THR A 59 5.66 1.14 -8.71
N VAL A 60 5.55 1.57 -7.46
CA VAL A 60 5.95 0.78 -6.28
C VAL A 60 5.25 -0.58 -6.26
N LYS A 61 3.93 -0.61 -6.47
CA LYS A 61 3.17 -1.86 -6.57
C LYS A 61 3.69 -2.78 -7.65
N SER A 62 3.99 -2.22 -8.82
CA SER A 62 4.41 -3.01 -9.97
C SER A 62 5.79 -3.63 -9.75
N VAL A 63 6.73 -2.89 -9.16
CA VAL A 63 8.05 -3.41 -8.76
C VAL A 63 7.91 -4.51 -7.71
N ILE A 64 7.13 -4.29 -6.64
CA ILE A 64 6.87 -5.32 -5.61
C ILE A 64 6.28 -6.58 -6.24
N LYS A 65 5.33 -6.43 -7.17
CA LYS A 65 4.70 -7.55 -7.88
C LYS A 65 5.69 -8.28 -8.79
N PHE A 66 6.55 -7.54 -9.50
CA PHE A 66 7.56 -8.10 -10.39
C PHE A 66 8.57 -8.97 -9.64
N LEU A 67 9.10 -8.48 -8.51
CA LEU A 67 10.02 -9.23 -7.67
C LEU A 67 9.33 -10.46 -7.06
N LYS A 68 8.10 -10.31 -6.56
CA LYS A 68 7.33 -11.43 -5.96
C LYS A 68 6.88 -12.50 -6.95
N LYS A 69 6.89 -12.22 -8.25
CA LYS A 69 6.45 -13.18 -9.27
C LYS A 69 7.41 -14.36 -9.40
N SER A 70 8.69 -14.20 -9.03
CA SER A 70 9.70 -15.26 -9.08
C SER A 70 10.36 -15.42 -7.73
N ALA A 71 10.52 -16.67 -7.28
CA ALA A 71 11.22 -16.99 -6.04
C ALA A 71 12.70 -16.55 -6.13
N GLU A 72 13.34 -16.82 -7.27
CA GLU A 72 14.72 -16.47 -7.57
C GLU A 72 14.97 -14.95 -7.47
N ARG A 73 14.12 -14.14 -8.10
CA ARG A 73 14.22 -12.66 -8.01
C ARG A 73 14.10 -12.17 -6.57
N MET A 74 13.26 -12.83 -5.78
CA MET A 74 13.11 -12.50 -4.37
C MET A 74 14.29 -12.98 -3.53
N ASP A 75 14.96 -14.08 -3.90
CA ASP A 75 16.19 -14.54 -3.24
C ASP A 75 17.33 -13.54 -3.44
N ILE A 76 17.56 -13.09 -4.67
CA ILE A 76 18.55 -12.02 -4.97
C ILE A 76 18.24 -10.78 -4.12
N PHE A 77 16.98 -10.33 -4.11
CA PHE A 77 16.56 -9.22 -3.27
C PHE A 77 16.84 -9.44 -1.78
N ARG A 78 16.59 -10.64 -1.25
CA ARG A 78 16.87 -10.97 0.16
C ARG A 78 18.36 -10.86 0.48
N GLU A 79 19.22 -11.27 -0.44
CA GLU A 79 20.68 -11.15 -0.30
C GLU A 79 21.10 -9.69 -0.28
N LYS A 80 20.63 -8.89 -1.25
CA LYS A 80 20.87 -7.44 -1.30
C LYS A 80 20.37 -6.70 -0.06
N VAL A 81 19.23 -7.10 0.51
CA VAL A 81 18.75 -6.53 1.77
C VAL A 81 19.68 -6.87 2.94
N LYS A 82 20.23 -8.09 3.00
CA LYS A 82 21.18 -8.45 4.08
C LYS A 82 22.49 -7.69 3.96
N GLU A 83 22.93 -7.41 2.73
CA GLU A 83 24.13 -6.65 2.43
C GLU A 83 23.98 -5.17 2.83
N HIS A 84 22.91 -4.51 2.36
CA HIS A 84 22.73 -3.07 2.55
C HIS A 84 22.01 -2.69 3.85
N LEU A 85 21.23 -3.60 4.42
CA LEU A 85 20.43 -3.37 5.62
C LEU A 85 20.62 -4.51 6.65
N PRO A 86 21.83 -4.69 7.22
CA PRO A 86 22.11 -5.80 8.13
C PRO A 86 21.31 -5.74 9.45
N GLU A 87 20.85 -4.55 9.86
CA GLU A 87 20.13 -4.35 11.12
C GLU A 87 18.63 -4.68 11.03
N VAL A 88 18.07 -4.77 9.80
CA VAL A 88 16.63 -4.98 9.66
C VAL A 88 16.27 -6.46 9.81
N LYS A 89 15.20 -6.73 10.55
CA LYS A 89 14.72 -8.11 10.80
C LYS A 89 13.79 -8.64 9.72
N TRP A 90 13.85 -8.06 8.53
CA TRP A 90 12.85 -8.24 7.51
C TRP A 90 13.52 -8.38 6.15
N TYR A 91 13.04 -9.31 5.31
CA TYR A 91 13.71 -9.60 4.03
C TYR A 91 12.78 -9.67 2.81
N ASN A 92 11.46 -9.49 2.98
CA ASN A 92 10.48 -9.55 1.90
C ASN A 92 9.63 -8.27 1.81
N LEU A 93 9.46 -7.68 0.63
CA LEU A 93 8.61 -6.50 0.48
C LEU A 93 7.16 -6.76 0.92
N LYS A 94 6.55 -5.77 1.57
CA LYS A 94 5.15 -5.86 2.01
C LYS A 94 4.23 -5.59 0.81
N PRO A 95 3.19 -6.40 0.55
CA PRO A 95 2.24 -6.10 -0.51
C PRO A 95 1.43 -4.85 -0.15
N MET A 96 1.04 -4.08 -1.17
CA MET A 96 0.13 -2.94 -1.01
C MET A 96 -1.31 -3.36 -1.34
N CYS A 97 -2.27 -2.83 -0.60
CA CYS A 97 -3.71 -3.00 -0.82
C CYS A 97 -4.32 -1.69 -1.31
N GLU A 98 -5.11 -1.69 -2.38
CA GLU A 98 -5.66 -0.46 -2.97
C GLU A 98 -6.58 0.35 -2.05
N THR A 99 -7.35 -0.32 -1.20
CA THR A 99 -8.44 0.30 -0.45
C THR A 99 -8.07 0.69 0.99
N ARG A 100 -6.83 0.44 1.42
CA ARG A 100 -6.40 0.65 2.81
C ARG A 100 -5.05 1.37 2.92
N TRP A 101 -5.08 2.68 2.72
CA TRP A 101 -3.88 3.53 2.79
C TRP A 101 -3.14 3.47 4.13
N VAL A 102 -3.88 3.37 5.22
CA VAL A 102 -3.31 3.20 6.57
C VAL A 102 -2.52 1.89 6.68
N GLU A 103 -2.76 0.86 5.86
CA GLU A 103 -1.96 -0.36 5.86
C GLU A 103 -0.75 -0.29 4.91
N ASN A 104 -0.85 0.54 3.88
CA ASN A 104 0.16 0.74 2.83
C ASN A 104 1.37 1.56 3.25
N HIS A 105 1.24 2.48 4.23
CA HIS A 105 2.36 3.33 4.63
C HIS A 105 3.60 2.51 5.02
N LYS A 106 3.40 1.38 5.72
CA LYS A 106 4.51 0.47 6.07
C LYS A 106 5.16 -0.18 4.85
N ALA A 107 4.41 -0.41 3.78
CA ALA A 107 4.96 -0.95 2.54
C ALA A 107 5.79 0.11 1.80
N LEU A 108 5.33 1.36 1.78
CA LEU A 108 6.05 2.49 1.18
C LEU A 108 7.34 2.81 1.94
N ILE A 109 7.28 2.87 3.28
CA ILE A 109 8.48 3.09 4.12
C ILE A 109 9.51 2.01 3.84
N ARG A 110 9.09 0.74 3.90
CA ARG A 110 9.98 -0.39 3.65
C ARG A 110 10.58 -0.37 2.25
N PHE A 111 9.77 -0.02 1.24
CA PHE A 111 10.25 0.12 -0.13
C PHE A 111 11.32 1.20 -0.25
N ALA A 112 11.11 2.36 0.38
CA ALA A 112 12.06 3.46 0.41
C ALA A 112 13.36 3.09 1.15
N GLU A 113 13.24 2.42 2.30
CA GLU A 113 14.40 1.91 3.07
C GLU A 113 15.23 0.91 2.27
N SER A 114 14.59 -0.01 1.53
CA SER A 114 15.30 -0.98 0.69
C SER A 114 15.59 -0.49 -0.74
N TYR A 115 15.51 0.82 -1.03
CA TYR A 115 15.59 1.30 -2.41
C TYR A 115 16.89 0.87 -3.12
N ILE A 116 18.04 0.96 -2.43
CA ILE A 116 19.33 0.52 -2.97
C ILE A 116 19.32 -0.98 -3.30
N ALA A 117 18.84 -1.81 -2.37
CA ALA A 117 18.73 -3.26 -2.59
C ALA A 117 17.79 -3.60 -3.76
N ILE A 118 16.70 -2.86 -3.93
CA ILE A 118 15.78 -3.01 -5.07
C ILE A 118 16.49 -2.66 -6.37
N PHE A 119 17.20 -1.53 -6.41
CA PHE A 119 17.90 -1.06 -7.61
C PHE A 119 18.95 -2.08 -8.06
N GLU A 120 19.84 -2.53 -7.17
CA GLU A 120 20.84 -3.54 -7.51
C GLU A 120 20.24 -4.87 -7.93
N THR A 121 19.12 -5.28 -7.31
CA THR A 121 18.40 -6.49 -7.75
C THR A 121 17.90 -6.33 -9.19
N LEU A 122 17.37 -5.17 -9.56
CA LEU A 122 16.87 -4.93 -10.92
C LEU A 122 18.00 -4.89 -11.93
N GLU A 123 19.12 -4.26 -11.60
CA GLU A 123 20.33 -4.20 -12.43
C GLU A 123 20.92 -5.61 -12.64
N GLU A 124 21.04 -6.40 -11.58
CA GLU A 124 21.51 -7.78 -11.68
C GLU A 124 20.58 -8.64 -12.56
N LEU A 125 19.27 -8.50 -12.39
CA LEU A 125 18.30 -9.19 -13.25
C LEU A 125 18.35 -8.75 -14.70
N GLU A 126 18.70 -7.49 -14.98
CA GLU A 126 18.88 -7.00 -16.35
C GLU A 126 20.06 -7.70 -17.03
N LEU A 127 21.19 -7.84 -16.33
CA LEU A 127 22.39 -8.53 -16.82
C LEU A 127 22.14 -10.02 -17.16
N TYR A 128 21.29 -10.72 -16.40
CA TYR A 128 20.88 -12.10 -16.71
C TYR A 128 19.84 -12.19 -17.83
N SER A 129 19.10 -11.10 -18.11
CA SER A 129 17.94 -11.10 -19.01
C SER A 129 18.25 -10.88 -20.49
N ASP A 130 19.52 -10.72 -20.87
CA ASP A 130 20.01 -10.65 -22.26
C ASP A 130 19.66 -11.89 -23.11
N SER A 131 19.05 -12.91 -22.50
CA SER A 131 18.46 -14.05 -23.22
C SER A 131 16.94 -14.01 -23.42
N ASN A 132 16.09 -13.25 -22.68
CA ASN A 132 14.64 -13.18 -23.00
C ASN A 132 13.66 -12.19 -22.28
N VAL A 133 14.02 -11.07 -21.65
CA VAL A 133 12.97 -10.16 -21.07
C VAL A 133 13.30 -8.65 -21.18
N SER A 134 13.51 -8.16 -22.39
CA SER A 134 13.92 -6.75 -22.63
C SER A 134 12.78 -5.71 -22.49
N SER A 135 11.52 -6.06 -22.77
CA SER A 135 10.48 -5.03 -22.94
C SER A 135 9.84 -4.47 -21.66
N THR A 136 10.01 -5.13 -20.51
CA THR A 136 9.36 -4.70 -19.25
C THR A 136 10.28 -3.86 -18.36
N LEU A 137 11.59 -4.10 -18.37
CA LEU A 137 12.58 -3.43 -17.51
C LEU A 137 12.92 -2.01 -17.98
N HIS A 138 13.01 -1.79 -19.30
CA HIS A 138 13.35 -0.48 -19.87
C HIS A 138 12.33 0.64 -19.53
N ASN A 139 11.09 0.26 -19.20
CA ASN A 139 10.03 1.18 -18.77
C ASN A 139 10.16 1.63 -17.30
N TYR A 140 10.92 0.92 -16.46
CA TYR A 140 11.08 1.27 -15.04
C TYR A 140 12.30 2.16 -14.76
N LEU A 141 13.31 2.14 -15.63
CA LEU A 141 14.57 2.88 -15.43
C LEU A 141 14.58 4.28 -16.05
N ASN A 142 13.64 4.60 -16.95
CA ASN A 142 13.59 5.86 -17.70
C ASN A 142 12.40 6.79 -17.33
N GLN A 143 11.85 6.66 -16.12
CA GLN A 143 10.85 7.59 -15.55
C GLN A 143 11.42 8.31 -14.35
#